data_AF-A0A971TX93-F1
#
_entry.id   AF-A0A971TX93-F1
#
_cell.length_a   1.000
_cell.length_b   1.000
_cell.length_c   1.000
_cell.angle_alpha   90.00
_cell.angle_beta   90.00
_cell.angle_gamma   90.00
#
_symmetry.space_group_name_H-M   'P 1'
#
loop_
_entity.id
_entity.type
_entity.pdbx_description
1 polymer ?
#
loop_
_entity_poly.entity_id
_entity_poly.type
_entity_poly.pdbx_seq_one_letter_code
_entity_poly.pdbx_strand_id
1 'polypeptide(L)'
;MAAKVPAGRIAIESEKDLKKHAVSILRRINEDERGGLMFLLNPVFALEEAGFDLNEEMRGHILHGLRFGAKAKARIRELDEAVRDVAGRPVDALSDEQVSRLLFVELKIPLPGPAADKGTGTRKAKSPEPPPPVSEELLDAVKDRHRVVPLLIELRRQLKGGWRFVDRETYEKVRAGASVTLLRRVRFRKHPKNP
;
A
#
# COMPACT_ATOMS: atom_id res chain seq x y z
N MET A 1 1.83 28.37 7.07
CA MET A 1 2.32 28.51 8.45
C MET A 1 2.76 27.13 8.92
N ALA A 2 3.94 26.99 9.51
CA ALA A 2 4.44 25.70 9.97
C ALA A 2 3.66 25.27 11.23
N ALA A 3 3.05 24.08 11.21
CA ALA A 3 2.40 23.50 12.38
C ALA A 3 3.44 23.36 13.51
N LYS A 4 3.12 23.90 14.67
CA LYS A 4 3.96 23.85 15.87
C LYS A 4 4.03 22.38 16.31
N VAL A 5 5.21 21.75 16.23
CA VAL A 5 5.36 20.36 16.69
C VAL A 5 4.99 20.31 18.18
N PRO A 6 4.00 19.50 18.59
CA PRO A 6 3.54 19.49 19.97
C PRO A 6 4.64 19.01 20.92
N ALA A 7 4.68 19.60 22.12
CA ALA A 7 5.65 19.25 23.15
C ALA A 7 5.45 17.79 23.60
N GLY A 8 6.41 16.93 23.24
CA GLY A 8 6.41 15.50 23.58
C GLY A 8 5.76 14.62 22.51
N ARG A 9 6.59 13.80 21.86
CA ARG A 9 6.12 12.72 20.98
C ARG A 9 5.58 11.58 21.83
N ILE A 10 4.47 10.99 21.43
CA ILE A 10 3.81 9.88 22.14
C ILE A 10 3.97 8.62 21.30
N ALA A 11 4.63 7.59 21.85
CA ALA A 11 4.75 6.30 21.17
C ALA A 11 3.40 5.55 21.19
N ILE A 12 3.02 4.97 20.05
CA ILE A 12 1.87 4.07 19.91
C ILE A 12 2.39 2.76 19.34
N GLU A 13 2.54 1.77 20.22
CA GLU A 13 3.08 0.46 19.87
C GLU A 13 1.97 -0.58 19.68
N SER A 14 0.78 -0.32 20.23
CA SER A 14 -0.34 -1.25 20.23
C SER A 14 -1.71 -0.59 19.99
N GLU A 15 -2.72 -1.39 19.65
CA GLU A 15 -4.11 -0.92 19.51
C GLU A 15 -4.66 -0.36 20.84
N LYS A 16 -4.17 -0.91 21.96
CA LYS A 16 -4.51 -0.42 23.30
C LYS A 16 -4.01 1.01 23.50
N ASP A 17 -2.81 1.32 23.02
CA ASP A 17 -2.26 2.68 23.08
C ASP A 17 -3.04 3.63 22.18
N LEU A 18 -3.42 3.19 20.98
CA LEU A 18 -4.26 3.98 20.07
C LEU A 18 -5.59 4.37 20.74
N LYS A 19 -6.25 3.41 21.42
CA LYS A 19 -7.49 3.66 22.18
C LYS A 19 -7.27 4.56 23.38
N LYS A 20 -6.21 4.31 24.15
CA LYS A 20 -5.83 5.11 25.32
C LYS A 20 -5.59 6.58 24.96
N HIS A 21 -4.99 6.83 23.79
CA HIS A 21 -4.65 8.16 23.31
C HIS A 21 -5.67 8.77 22.36
N ALA A 22 -6.82 8.13 22.11
CA ALA A 22 -7.81 8.57 21.12
C ALA A 22 -8.24 10.05 21.28
N VAL A 23 -8.49 10.50 22.51
CA VAL A 23 -8.86 11.90 22.78
C VAL A 23 -7.70 12.86 22.47
N SER A 24 -6.47 12.48 22.81
CA SER A 24 -5.28 13.30 22.50
C SER A 24 -5.02 13.36 21.00
N ILE A 25 -5.24 12.25 20.29
CA ILE A 25 -5.13 12.17 18.83
C ILE A 25 -6.13 13.13 18.19
N LEU A 26 -7.41 13.04 18.58
CA LEU A 26 -8.46 13.91 18.05
C LEU A 26 -8.16 15.38 18.31
N ARG A 27 -7.71 15.72 19.52
CA ARG A 27 -7.36 17.11 19.86
C ARG A 27 -6.23 17.64 18.98
N ARG A 28 -5.12 16.91 18.88
CA ARG A 28 -3.94 17.35 18.11
C ARG A 28 -4.20 17.40 16.60
N ILE A 29 -5.02 16.51 16.06
CA ILE A 29 -5.43 16.56 14.65
C ILE A 29 -6.32 17.80 14.40
N ASN A 30 -7.25 18.10 15.31
CA ASN A 30 -8.16 19.23 15.16
C ASN A 30 -7.53 20.60 15.51
N GLU A 31 -6.31 20.63 16.06
CA GLU A 31 -5.55 21.87 16.26
C GLU A 31 -5.12 22.50 14.92
N ASP A 32 -5.06 21.72 13.83
CA ASP A 32 -4.84 22.20 12.46
C ASP A 32 -6.18 22.16 11.68
N GLU A 33 -6.57 23.28 11.07
CA GLU A 33 -7.76 23.39 10.21
C GLU A 33 -7.76 22.35 9.07
N ARG A 34 -6.57 21.91 8.62
CA ARG A 34 -6.40 20.90 7.58
C ARG A 34 -6.13 19.51 8.14
N GLY A 35 -5.96 19.34 9.44
CA GLY A 35 -5.57 18.07 10.05
C GLY A 35 -6.54 16.93 9.74
N GLY A 36 -7.84 17.20 9.72
CA GLY A 36 -8.86 16.22 9.32
C GLY A 36 -8.72 15.77 7.86
N LEU A 37 -8.42 16.69 6.94
CA LEU A 37 -8.15 16.36 5.53
C LEU A 37 -6.88 15.53 5.39
N MET A 38 -5.81 15.90 6.10
CA MET A 38 -4.55 15.16 6.10
C MET A 38 -4.73 13.73 6.64
N PHE A 39 -5.53 13.56 7.69
CA PHE A 39 -5.86 12.24 8.22
C PHE A 39 -6.63 11.37 7.22
N LEU A 40 -7.55 11.94 6.45
CA LEU A 40 -8.27 11.23 5.38
C LEU A 40 -7.35 10.84 4.21
N LEU A 41 -6.36 11.67 3.91
CA LEU A 41 -5.34 11.42 2.89
C LEU A 41 -4.46 10.24 3.27
N ASN A 42 -3.89 10.29 4.48
CA ASN A 42 -3.11 9.22 5.07
C ASN A 42 -3.05 9.36 6.60
N PRO A 43 -3.70 8.47 7.37
CA PRO A 43 -3.77 8.59 8.82
C PRO A 43 -2.42 8.34 9.50
N VAL A 44 -1.53 7.54 8.90
CA VAL A 44 -0.20 7.29 9.46
C VAL A 44 0.61 8.58 9.48
N PHE A 45 0.69 9.28 8.34
CA PHE A 45 1.45 10.52 8.24
C PHE A 45 0.85 11.64 9.08
N ALA A 46 -0.49 11.75 9.11
CA ALA A 46 -1.16 12.75 9.94
C ALA A 46 -0.90 12.54 11.44
N LEU A 47 -0.84 11.29 11.91
CA LEU A 47 -0.51 10.97 13.30
C LEU A 47 0.97 11.30 13.62
N GLU A 48 1.90 10.97 12.72
CA GLU A 48 3.31 11.34 12.89
C GLU A 48 3.52 12.85 13.02
N GLU A 49 2.77 13.62 12.24
CA GLU A 49 2.81 15.10 12.27
C GLU A 49 2.16 15.67 13.52
N ALA A 50 1.08 15.04 14.00
CA ALA A 50 0.48 15.33 15.30
C ALA A 50 1.38 14.88 16.49
N GLY A 51 2.60 14.37 16.21
CA GLY A 51 3.59 14.01 17.21
C GLY A 51 3.36 12.65 17.85
N PHE A 52 2.86 11.67 17.09
CA PHE A 52 2.78 10.28 17.51
C PHE A 52 3.80 9.42 16.77
N ASP A 53 4.54 8.59 17.49
CA ASP A 53 5.50 7.67 16.88
C ASP A 53 4.87 6.29 16.73
N LEU A 54 4.72 5.85 15.47
CA LEU A 54 4.10 4.59 15.11
C LEU A 54 5.16 3.57 14.74
N ASN A 55 5.14 2.40 15.39
CA ASN A 55 5.94 1.25 14.96
C ASN A 55 5.41 0.66 13.62
N GLU A 56 6.23 -0.16 12.96
CA GLU A 56 5.86 -0.77 11.65
C GLU A 56 4.57 -1.58 11.71
N GLU A 57 4.35 -2.30 12.82
CA GLU A 57 3.13 -3.08 13.01
C GLU A 57 1.88 -2.19 13.05
N MET A 58 1.93 -1.07 13.78
CA MET A 58 0.82 -0.13 13.91
C MET A 58 0.56 0.64 12.62
N ARG A 59 1.62 0.98 11.86
CA ARG A 59 1.47 1.54 10.52
C ARG A 59 0.65 0.61 9.63
N GLY A 60 1.05 -0.67 9.58
CA GLY A 60 0.32 -1.71 8.85
C GLY A 60 -1.11 -1.88 9.38
N HIS A 61 -1.28 -1.92 10.70
CA HIS A 61 -2.58 -2.08 11.33
C HIS A 61 -3.54 -0.93 11.00
N ILE A 62 -3.10 0.33 11.00
CA ILE A 62 -3.95 1.48 10.67
C ILE A 62 -4.33 1.46 9.19
N LEU A 63 -3.33 1.29 8.31
CA LEU A 63 -3.55 1.31 6.86
C LEU A 63 -4.43 0.16 6.40
N HIS A 64 -4.25 -1.05 6.93
CA HIS A 64 -5.11 -2.20 6.62
C HIS A 64 -6.40 -2.18 7.42
N GLY A 65 -6.33 -1.58 8.61
CA GLY A 65 -7.36 -1.32 9.61
C GLY A 65 -8.65 -0.79 9.04
N LEU A 66 -8.47 0.33 8.35
CA LEU A 66 -9.53 1.14 7.75
C LEU A 66 -9.94 0.64 6.36
N ARG A 67 -9.08 -0.13 5.69
CA ARG A 67 -9.29 -0.59 4.30
C ARG A 67 -10.06 -1.89 4.20
N PHE A 68 -9.89 -2.81 5.16
CA PHE A 68 -10.35 -4.19 5.04
C PHE A 68 -11.07 -4.67 6.31
N GLY A 69 -12.12 -5.48 6.16
CA GLY A 69 -12.77 -6.16 7.30
C GLY A 69 -11.87 -7.25 7.92
N ALA A 70 -12.17 -7.70 9.15
CA ALA A 70 -11.34 -8.65 9.89
C ALA A 70 -10.95 -9.93 9.11
N LYS A 71 -11.91 -10.52 8.37
CA LYS A 71 -11.68 -11.71 7.55
C LYS A 71 -10.71 -11.45 6.39
N ALA A 72 -10.82 -10.30 5.73
CA ALA A 72 -9.91 -9.91 4.66
C ALA A 72 -8.51 -9.59 5.21
N LYS A 73 -8.41 -8.98 6.40
CA LYS A 73 -7.11 -8.72 7.06
C LYS A 73 -6.32 -10.00 7.34
N ALA A 74 -6.96 -11.01 7.93
CA ALA A 74 -6.30 -12.29 8.21
C ALA A 74 -5.75 -12.92 6.92
N ARG A 75 -6.57 -12.95 5.86
CA ARG A 75 -6.15 -13.49 4.58
C ARG A 75 -5.03 -12.68 3.90
N ILE A 76 -5.10 -11.35 3.96
CA ILE A 76 -4.03 -10.46 3.44
C ILE A 76 -2.72 -10.74 4.18
N ARG A 77 -2.77 -10.86 5.52
CA ARG A 77 -1.59 -11.15 6.34
C ARG A 77 -0.95 -12.49 5.98
N GLU A 78 -1.76 -13.55 5.88
CA GLU A 78 -1.28 -14.87 5.43
C GLU A 78 -0.58 -14.80 4.07
N LEU A 79 -1.18 -14.06 3.13
CA LEU A 79 -0.62 -13.91 1.78
C LEU A 79 0.66 -13.06 1.77
N ASP A 80 0.71 -11.97 2.55
CA ASP A 80 1.90 -11.12 2.70
C ASP A 80 3.08 -11.90 3.32
N GLU A 81 2.81 -12.72 4.35
CA GLU A 81 3.81 -13.59 4.98
C GLU A 81 4.34 -14.62 3.96
N ALA A 82 3.44 -15.30 3.23
CA ALA A 82 3.84 -16.28 2.22
C ALA A 82 4.65 -15.67 1.05
N VAL A 83 4.32 -14.44 0.62
CA VAL A 83 5.10 -13.71 -0.40
C VAL A 83 6.46 -13.29 0.15
N ARG A 84 6.50 -12.80 1.40
CA ARG A 84 7.74 -12.41 2.08
C ARG A 84 8.69 -13.59 2.23
N ASP A 85 8.20 -14.76 2.60
CA ASP A 85 9.00 -15.97 2.76
C ASP A 85 9.69 -16.39 1.45
N VAL A 86 9.03 -16.14 0.32
CA VAL A 86 9.62 -16.37 -1.01
C VAL A 86 10.61 -15.26 -1.39
N ALA A 87 10.24 -14.00 -1.16
CA ALA A 87 11.01 -12.84 -1.60
C ALA A 87 12.22 -12.54 -0.69
N GLY A 88 12.24 -13.06 0.54
CA GLY A 88 13.22 -12.71 1.58
C GLY A 88 13.08 -11.28 2.12
N ARG A 89 12.06 -10.53 1.69
CA ARG A 89 11.81 -9.13 2.07
C ARG A 89 10.33 -8.78 1.92
N PRO A 90 9.83 -7.73 2.59
CA PRO A 90 8.50 -7.20 2.30
C PRO A 90 8.41 -6.69 0.85
N VAL A 91 7.25 -6.92 0.22
CA VAL A 91 6.95 -6.53 -1.17
C VAL A 91 5.57 -5.86 -1.20
N ASP A 92 5.49 -4.64 -1.73
CA ASP A 92 4.21 -4.01 -2.03
C ASP A 92 3.58 -4.68 -3.26
N ALA A 93 2.63 -5.58 -3.03
CA ALA A 93 1.94 -6.30 -4.09
C ALA A 93 1.15 -5.37 -5.04
N LEU A 94 0.81 -4.14 -4.64
CA LEU A 94 0.17 -3.16 -5.53
C LEU A 94 1.16 -2.28 -6.30
N SER A 95 2.47 -2.40 -6.06
CA SER A 95 3.51 -1.74 -6.84
C SER A 95 3.89 -2.63 -8.02
N ASP A 96 3.55 -2.20 -9.23
CA ASP A 96 3.94 -2.92 -10.45
C ASP A 96 5.47 -3.04 -10.55
N GLU A 97 6.21 -2.01 -10.15
CA GLU A 97 7.68 -2.01 -10.17
C GLU A 97 8.25 -3.07 -9.22
N GLN A 98 7.79 -3.12 -7.97
CA GLN A 98 8.29 -4.09 -6.99
C GLN A 98 7.93 -5.52 -7.38
N VAL A 99 6.71 -5.74 -7.89
CA VAL A 99 6.27 -7.07 -8.36
C VAL A 99 7.05 -7.49 -9.60
N SER A 100 7.26 -6.58 -10.55
CA SER A 100 8.02 -6.87 -11.78
C SER A 100 9.46 -7.25 -11.46
N ARG A 101 10.09 -6.51 -10.55
CA ARG A 101 11.44 -6.80 -10.06
C ARG A 101 11.51 -8.17 -9.37
N LEU A 102 10.56 -8.47 -8.48
CA LEU A 102 10.50 -9.78 -7.81
C LEU A 102 10.39 -10.92 -8.84
N LEU A 103 9.44 -10.84 -9.77
CA LEU A 103 9.14 -11.93 -10.70
C LEU A 103 10.24 -12.14 -11.73
N PHE A 104 10.73 -11.07 -12.36
CA PHE A 104 11.58 -11.19 -13.55
C PHE A 104 13.08 -11.00 -13.27
N VAL A 105 13.44 -10.25 -12.22
CA VAL A 105 14.85 -9.99 -11.87
C VAL A 105 15.33 -10.95 -10.79
N GLU A 106 14.57 -11.07 -9.70
CA GLU A 106 14.95 -11.87 -8.53
C GLU A 106 14.65 -13.36 -8.76
N LEU A 107 13.41 -13.69 -9.10
CA LEU A 107 12.97 -15.08 -9.34
C LEU A 107 13.24 -15.56 -10.77
N LYS A 108 13.65 -14.66 -11.67
CA LYS A 108 14.00 -14.95 -13.07
C LYS A 108 12.94 -15.79 -13.81
N ILE A 109 11.67 -15.54 -13.51
CA ILE A 109 10.55 -16.23 -14.15
C ILE A 109 10.57 -15.83 -15.63
N PRO A 110 10.55 -16.78 -16.58
CA PRO A 110 10.55 -16.42 -17.99
C PRO A 110 9.32 -15.59 -18.33
N LEU A 111 9.45 -14.61 -19.23
CA LEU A 111 8.30 -13.87 -19.77
C LEU A 111 7.49 -14.76 -20.74
N PRO A 112 6.17 -14.60 -20.84
CA PRO A 112 5.34 -15.25 -21.85
C PRO A 112 5.32 -14.44 -23.17
N GLY A 113 5.23 -15.14 -24.32
CA GLY A 113 5.08 -14.51 -25.65
C GLY A 113 6.38 -13.97 -26.28
N PRO A 114 6.31 -13.09 -27.30
CA PRO A 114 7.48 -12.59 -28.06
C PRO A 114 8.47 -11.75 -27.23
N ALA A 115 8.17 -11.48 -25.95
CA ALA A 115 9.12 -10.93 -25.00
C ALA A 115 10.17 -11.96 -24.53
N ALA A 116 9.88 -13.27 -24.63
CA ALA A 116 10.85 -14.34 -24.40
C ALA A 116 11.92 -14.39 -25.50
N ASP A 117 11.53 -14.12 -26.76
CA ASP A 117 12.43 -14.19 -27.91
C ASP A 117 13.46 -13.06 -27.96
N LYS A 118 13.26 -11.98 -27.18
CA LYS A 118 14.28 -10.93 -27.00
C LYS A 118 15.35 -11.30 -25.96
N GLY A 119 15.21 -12.45 -25.28
CA GLY A 119 16.06 -12.86 -24.16
C GLY A 119 17.29 -13.71 -24.50
N THR A 120 17.48 -14.15 -25.75
CA THR A 120 18.62 -15.02 -26.14
C THR A 120 19.72 -14.30 -26.92
N GLY A 121 19.59 -12.99 -27.18
CA GLY A 121 20.64 -12.20 -27.80
C GLY A 121 21.52 -11.52 -26.75
N THR A 122 22.78 -11.94 -26.64
CA THR A 122 23.86 -11.24 -25.93
C THR A 122 23.79 -9.73 -26.14
N ARG A 123 23.21 -8.98 -25.19
CA ARG A 123 23.25 -7.52 -25.16
C ARG A 123 24.12 -7.08 -24.00
N LYS A 124 25.30 -6.59 -24.38
CA LYS A 124 26.19 -5.69 -23.64
C LYS A 124 25.39 -4.79 -22.68
N ALA A 125 25.88 -4.69 -21.45
CA ALA A 125 25.43 -3.76 -20.41
C ALA A 125 25.11 -2.36 -20.98
N LYS A 126 23.82 -2.10 -21.15
CA LYS A 126 23.23 -0.77 -21.22
C LYS A 126 21.95 -0.85 -20.41
N SER A 127 21.86 0.06 -19.43
CA SER A 127 20.78 0.34 -18.47
C SER A 127 19.56 -0.59 -18.49
N PRO A 128 19.16 -1.17 -17.34
CA PRO A 128 18.02 -2.08 -17.32
C PRO A 128 16.79 -1.34 -17.83
N GLU A 129 16.29 -1.78 -18.98
CA GLU A 129 15.00 -1.36 -19.51
C GLU A 129 13.97 -1.62 -18.39
N PRO A 130 13.17 -0.62 -17.99
CA PRO A 130 12.25 -0.79 -16.88
C PRO A 130 11.35 -1.99 -17.20
N PRO A 131 11.28 -2.99 -16.31
CA PRO A 131 10.58 -4.21 -16.61
C PRO A 131 9.10 -3.89 -16.84
N PRO A 132 8.40 -4.63 -17.71
CA PRO A 132 7.07 -4.28 -18.17
C PRO A 132 6.11 -4.11 -16.98
N PRO A 133 5.13 -3.18 -17.08
CA PRO A 133 4.12 -3.02 -16.05
C PRO A 133 3.36 -4.34 -15.87
N VAL A 134 3.12 -4.71 -14.62
CA VAL A 134 2.54 -6.01 -14.27
C VAL A 134 1.02 -5.95 -14.45
N SER A 135 0.54 -6.30 -15.64
CA SER A 135 -0.89 -6.46 -15.91
C SER A 135 -1.45 -7.76 -15.31
N GLU A 136 -2.78 -7.83 -15.13
CA GLU A 136 -3.44 -9.09 -14.72
C GLU A 136 -3.20 -10.20 -15.74
N GLU A 137 -3.26 -9.87 -17.04
CA GLU A 137 -2.99 -10.80 -18.14
C GLU A 137 -1.57 -11.39 -18.08
N LEU A 138 -0.57 -10.57 -17.74
CA LEU A 138 0.81 -11.02 -17.59
C LEU A 138 0.93 -11.99 -16.40
N LEU A 139 0.33 -11.65 -15.26
CA LEU A 139 0.33 -12.51 -14.08
C LEU A 139 -0.36 -13.85 -14.34
N ASP A 140 -1.50 -13.84 -15.03
CA ASP A 140 -2.20 -15.06 -15.42
C ASP A 140 -1.36 -15.93 -16.36
N ALA A 141 -0.65 -15.32 -17.32
CA ALA A 141 0.22 -16.05 -18.24
C ALA A 141 1.48 -16.66 -17.57
N VAL A 142 1.90 -16.15 -16.41
CA VAL A 142 3.00 -16.72 -15.61
C VAL A 142 2.55 -17.45 -14.34
N LYS A 143 1.23 -17.63 -14.16
CA LYS A 143 0.62 -18.20 -12.94
C LYS A 143 1.22 -19.53 -12.52
N ASP A 144 1.42 -20.43 -13.47
CA ASP A 144 1.91 -21.78 -13.18
C ASP A 144 3.45 -21.88 -13.19
N ARG A 145 4.15 -20.77 -13.45
CA ARG A 145 5.62 -20.77 -13.55
C ARG A 145 6.32 -20.68 -12.19
N HIS A 146 5.64 -20.15 -11.16
CA HIS A 146 6.20 -20.08 -9.81
C HIS A 146 5.10 -20.02 -8.75
N ARG A 147 5.29 -20.70 -7.62
CA ARG A 147 4.34 -20.78 -6.50
C ARG A 147 3.90 -19.42 -5.93
N VAL A 148 4.72 -18.38 -6.11
CA VAL A 148 4.44 -17.03 -5.61
C VAL A 148 3.43 -16.27 -6.46
N VAL A 149 3.32 -16.60 -7.75
CA VAL A 149 2.46 -15.86 -8.68
C VAL A 149 0.98 -15.97 -8.30
N PRO A 150 0.40 -17.16 -8.02
CA PRO A 150 -0.99 -17.24 -7.58
C PRO A 150 -1.23 -16.51 -6.25
N LEU A 151 -0.23 -16.51 -5.34
CA LEU A 151 -0.30 -15.77 -4.08
C LEU A 151 -0.36 -14.25 -4.32
N LEU A 152 0.48 -13.73 -5.23
CA LEU A 152 0.48 -12.32 -5.63
C LEU A 152 -0.81 -11.91 -6.32
N ILE A 153 -1.38 -12.76 -7.19
CA ILE A 153 -2.68 -12.51 -7.84
C ILE A 153 -3.78 -12.39 -6.78
N GLU A 154 -3.85 -13.34 -5.85
CA GLU A 154 -4.86 -13.33 -4.78
C GLU A 154 -4.68 -12.10 -3.87
N LEU A 155 -3.44 -11.81 -3.46
CA LEU A 155 -3.09 -10.67 -2.63
C LEU A 155 -3.49 -9.35 -3.31
N ARG A 156 -3.14 -9.18 -4.59
CA ARG A 156 -3.57 -8.01 -5.40
C ARG A 156 -5.08 -7.88 -5.44
N ARG A 157 -5.81 -8.99 -5.63
CA ARG A 157 -7.28 -8.98 -5.67
C ARG A 157 -7.89 -8.53 -4.35
N GLN A 158 -7.39 -9.02 -3.22
CA GLN A 158 -7.83 -8.59 -1.88
C GLN A 158 -7.53 -7.10 -1.67
N LEU A 159 -6.35 -6.64 -2.10
CA LEU A 159 -5.89 -5.26 -1.89
C LEU A 159 -6.57 -4.22 -2.82
N LYS A 160 -7.05 -4.62 -4.01
CA LYS A 160 -7.76 -3.74 -4.96
C LYS A 160 -9.11 -3.23 -4.46
N GLY A 161 -9.73 -3.91 -3.48
CA GLY A 161 -11.05 -3.57 -2.98
C GLY A 161 -11.13 -2.38 -2.02
N GLY A 162 -10.00 -1.92 -1.47
CA GLY A 162 -9.96 -0.88 -0.44
C GLY A 162 -9.37 0.44 -0.92
N TRP A 163 -9.91 1.57 -0.44
CA TRP A 163 -9.38 2.93 -0.65
C TRP A 163 -7.87 2.97 -0.38
N ARG A 164 -7.03 3.38 -1.35
CA ARG A 164 -5.59 3.58 -1.09
C ARG A 164 -5.38 4.97 -0.49
N PHE A 165 -4.70 5.01 0.66
CA PHE A 165 -4.14 6.25 1.17
C PHE A 165 -3.05 6.76 0.21
N VAL A 166 -2.87 8.08 0.15
CA VAL A 166 -1.88 8.69 -0.75
C VAL A 166 -0.45 8.41 -0.28
N ASP A 167 0.50 8.39 -1.20
CA ASP A 167 1.92 8.29 -0.90
C ASP A 167 2.47 9.56 -0.21
N ARG A 168 3.70 9.48 0.31
CA ARG A 168 4.32 10.57 1.05
C ARG A 168 4.52 11.82 0.19
N GLU A 169 4.90 11.64 -1.07
CA GLU A 169 5.13 12.77 -1.99
C GLU A 169 3.84 13.56 -2.23
N THR A 170 2.74 12.87 -2.53
CA THR A 170 1.42 13.48 -2.73
C THR A 170 0.92 14.11 -1.43
N TYR A 171 1.10 13.43 -0.30
CA TYR A 171 0.74 13.95 1.02
C TYR A 171 1.42 15.30 1.30
N GLU A 172 2.73 15.41 1.11
CA GLU A 172 3.48 16.66 1.33
C GLU A 172 3.07 17.76 0.34
N LYS A 173 2.74 17.42 -0.92
CA LYS A 173 2.20 18.39 -1.88
C LYS A 173 0.88 18.97 -1.39
N VAL A 174 -0.05 18.14 -0.89
CA VAL A 174 -1.35 18.65 -0.37
C VAL A 174 -1.14 19.50 0.87
N ARG A 175 -0.23 19.06 1.75
CA ARG A 175 0.15 19.80 2.95
C ARG A 175 0.69 21.20 2.60
N ALA A 176 1.52 21.30 1.56
CA ALA A 176 2.04 22.56 1.03
C ALA A 176 0.98 23.44 0.35
N GLY A 177 -0.27 22.96 0.22
CA GLY A 177 -1.41 23.70 -0.34
C GLY A 177 -1.82 23.30 -1.74
N ALA A 178 -1.25 22.23 -2.31
CA ALA A 178 -1.73 21.70 -3.59
C ALA A 178 -3.14 21.11 -3.45
N SER A 179 -4.01 21.37 -4.42
CA SER A 179 -5.31 20.72 -4.50
C SER A 179 -5.18 19.32 -5.07
N VAL A 180 -5.74 18.31 -4.40
CA VAL A 180 -5.80 16.93 -4.90
C VAL A 180 -7.24 16.46 -4.96
N THR A 181 -7.65 15.93 -6.11
CA THR A 181 -8.95 15.25 -6.26
C THR A 181 -8.88 13.87 -5.62
N LEU A 182 -9.32 13.78 -4.38
CA LEU A 182 -9.32 12.55 -3.58
C LEU A 182 -10.32 11.49 -4.08
N LEU A 183 -11.44 11.93 -4.64
CA LEU A 183 -12.52 11.07 -5.11
C LEU A 183 -12.67 11.20 -6.61
N ARG A 184 -12.00 10.33 -7.38
CA ARG A 184 -12.14 10.34 -8.84
C ARG A 184 -13.41 9.64 -9.35
N ARG A 185 -13.94 8.63 -8.62
CA ARG A 185 -15.20 7.93 -8.94
C ARG A 185 -15.82 7.29 -7.70
N VAL A 186 -16.89 7.87 -7.15
CA VAL A 186 -17.73 7.17 -6.16
C VAL A 186 -18.72 6.30 -6.92
N ARG A 187 -18.53 4.96 -6.89
CA ARG A 187 -19.51 4.01 -7.42
C ARG A 187 -20.33 3.45 -6.27
N PHE A 188 -21.57 3.90 -6.13
CA PHE A 188 -22.51 3.30 -5.19
C PHE A 188 -22.97 1.94 -5.75
N ARG A 189 -22.66 0.86 -5.03
CA ARG A 189 -23.33 -0.43 -5.25
C ARG A 189 -24.69 -0.33 -4.54
N LYS A 190 -25.77 -0.09 -5.28
CA LYS A 190 -27.13 -0.26 -4.73
C LYS A 190 -27.30 -1.74 -4.40
N HIS A 191 -27.32 -2.07 -3.10
CA HIS A 191 -27.87 -3.35 -2.69
C HIS A 191 -29.36 -3.35 -3.03
N PRO A 192 -29.89 -4.35 -3.77
CA PRO A 192 -31.32 -4.46 -3.94
C PRO A 192 -31.95 -4.56 -2.55
N LYS A 193 -32.96 -3.74 -2.28
CA LYS A 193 -33.83 -3.95 -1.12
C LYS A 193 -34.41 -5.36 -1.27
N ASN A 194 -34.21 -6.21 -0.26
CA ASN A 194 -34.95 -7.46 -0.19
C ASN A 194 -36.45 -7.11 -0.23
N PRO A 195 -37.25 -7.80 -1.08
CA PRO A 195 -38.70 -7.67 -1.07
C PRO A 195 -39.29 -8.17 0.24
#